data_AF-A0A1V5ICW0-F1
#
_entry.id   AF-A0A1V5ICW0-F1
#
_cell.length_a   1.000
_cell.length_b   1.000
_cell.length_c   1.000
_cell.angle_alpha   90.00
_cell.angle_beta   90.00
_cell.angle_gamma   90.00
#
_symmetry.space_group_name_H-M   'P 1'
#
loop_
_entity.id
_entity.type
_entity.pdbx_description
1 polymer ?
#
loop_
_entity_poly.entity_id
_entity_poly.type
_entity_poly.pdbx_seq_one_letter_code
_entity_poly.pdbx_strand_id
1 'polypeptide(L)'
;MELPNYRMPGLRNVSHLLWDKTKDFVQRAFTVIFVATIVIWLLQTFDFRFNMVENGEGSMMAWVAGVFAPLFRPLGLGDWRIVTSFISGFLAKESVVATMELLGVTESLTKVTAVPMLLFSLLYTPCVAAIGSIRRELGGRWAVYVVIFQCVVAWAVSWIGYLIAQALL
;
A
#
# COMPACT_ATOMS: atom_id res chain seq x y z
N MET A 1 -35.04 3.10 -25.32
CA MET A 1 -33.95 4.00 -25.75
C MET A 1 -33.32 3.39 -26.98
N GLU A 2 -33.69 3.89 -28.15
CA GLU A 2 -32.99 3.60 -29.40
C GLU A 2 -31.57 4.16 -29.30
N LEU A 3 -30.57 3.30 -29.22
CA LEU A 3 -29.18 3.78 -29.21
C LEU A 3 -28.82 4.20 -30.64
N PRO A 4 -28.25 5.41 -30.83
CA PRO A 4 -27.82 5.87 -32.14
C PRO A 4 -26.74 4.95 -32.72
N ASN A 5 -26.64 4.95 -34.06
CA ASN A 5 -25.70 4.12 -34.79
C ASN A 5 -24.26 4.33 -34.32
N TYR A 6 -23.67 3.29 -33.72
CA TYR A 6 -22.32 3.32 -33.15
C TYR A 6 -21.28 3.43 -34.28
N ARG A 7 -20.76 4.64 -34.50
CA ARG A 7 -19.66 4.86 -35.44
C ARG A 7 -18.36 4.52 -34.76
N MET A 8 -17.63 3.52 -35.28
CA MET A 8 -16.34 3.14 -34.75
C MET A 8 -15.38 4.33 -34.81
N PRO A 9 -14.82 4.79 -33.68
CA PRO A 9 -13.95 5.94 -33.66
C PRO A 9 -12.61 5.59 -34.35
N GLY A 10 -12.07 6.52 -35.13
CA GLY A 10 -10.77 6.35 -35.78
C GLY A 10 -9.65 6.24 -34.74
N LEU A 11 -8.76 5.25 -34.92
CA LEU A 11 -7.61 4.97 -34.03
C LEU A 11 -6.81 6.22 -33.64
N ARG A 12 -6.66 7.17 -34.58
CA ARG A 12 -5.90 8.42 -34.37
C ARG A 12 -6.60 9.38 -33.41
N ASN A 13 -7.92 9.49 -33.47
CA ASN A 13 -8.68 10.32 -32.52
C ASN A 13 -8.73 9.66 -31.14
N VAL A 14 -8.85 8.34 -31.08
CA VAL A 14 -8.81 7.58 -29.83
C VAL A 14 -7.46 7.73 -29.15
N SER A 15 -6.35 7.61 -29.88
CA SER A 15 -5.01 7.73 -29.30
C SER A 15 -4.71 9.15 -28.80
N HIS A 16 -5.12 10.20 -29.52
CA HIS A 16 -4.98 11.58 -29.04
C HIS A 16 -5.83 11.84 -27.78
N LEU A 17 -7.07 11.35 -27.75
CA LEU A 17 -7.94 11.50 -26.58
C LEU A 17 -7.38 10.75 -25.37
N LEU A 18 -6.87 9.52 -25.58
CA LEU A 18 -6.20 8.75 -24.53
C LEU A 18 -4.95 9.47 -24.03
N TRP A 19 -4.16 10.07 -24.92
CA TRP A 19 -2.95 10.80 -24.56
C TRP A 19 -3.25 12.02 -23.69
N ASP A 20 -4.24 12.83 -24.07
CA ASP A 20 -4.63 14.01 -23.30
C ASP A 20 -5.16 13.64 -21.91
N LYS A 21 -5.99 12.59 -21.82
CA LYS A 21 -6.49 12.08 -20.54
C LYS A 21 -5.37 11.48 -19.68
N THR A 22 -4.44 10.76 -20.28
CA THR A 22 -3.31 10.15 -19.57
C THR A 22 -2.36 11.22 -19.03
N LYS A 23 -2.06 12.26 -19.82
CA LYS A 23 -1.20 13.36 -19.39
C LYS A 23 -1.78 14.11 -18.20
N ASP A 24 -3.09 14.40 -18.24
CA ASP A 24 -3.80 15.04 -17.13
C ASP A 24 -3.78 14.17 -15.86
N PHE A 25 -3.93 12.85 -16.01
CA PHE A 25 -3.78 11.91 -14.89
C PHE A 25 -2.36 11.92 -14.30
N VAL A 26 -1.33 11.81 -15.15
CA VAL A 26 0.08 11.74 -14.72
C VAL A 26 0.50 13.01 -13.99
N GLN A 27 0.22 14.20 -14.53
CA GLN A 27 0.56 15.48 -13.88
C GLN A 27 -0.06 15.61 -12.48
N ARG A 28 -1.29 15.11 -12.32
CA ARG A 28 -2.02 15.17 -11.05
C ARG A 28 -1.58 14.10 -10.06
N ALA A 29 -1.21 12.90 -10.52
CA ALA A 29 -0.72 11.84 -9.66
C ALA A 29 0.71 12.13 -9.17
N PHE A 30 1.54 12.71 -10.03
CA PHE A 30 2.94 13.01 -9.73
C PHE A 30 3.12 13.88 -8.49
N THR A 31 2.33 14.96 -8.37
CA THR A 31 2.41 15.88 -7.21
C THR A 31 2.07 15.17 -5.90
N VAL A 32 1.09 14.28 -5.90
CA VAL A 32 0.69 13.51 -4.71
C VAL A 32 1.77 12.49 -4.32
N ILE A 33 2.29 11.75 -5.30
CA ILE A 33 3.34 10.73 -5.07
C ILE A 33 4.61 11.41 -4.55
N PHE A 34 5.04 12.50 -5.18
CA PHE A 34 6.26 13.23 -4.80
C PHE A 34 6.21 13.71 -3.34
N VAL A 35 5.10 14.35 -2.93
CA VAL A 35 4.91 14.80 -1.55
C VAL A 35 4.89 13.62 -0.59
N ALA A 36 4.20 12.54 -0.92
CA ALA A 36 4.10 11.37 -0.05
C ALA A 36 5.48 10.67 0.12
N THR A 37 6.30 10.59 -0.93
CA THR A 37 7.66 10.06 -0.86
C THR A 37 8.57 10.89 0.05
N ILE A 38 8.49 12.24 -0.05
CA ILE A 38 9.27 13.13 0.84
C ILE A 38 8.88 12.91 2.31
N VAL A 39 7.57 12.84 2.59
CA VAL A 39 7.06 12.63 3.96
C VAL A 39 7.54 11.29 4.52
N ILE A 40 7.45 10.21 3.74
CA ILE A 40 7.88 8.88 4.19
C ILE A 40 9.39 8.81 4.36
N TRP A 41 10.17 9.39 3.44
CA TRP A 41 11.62 9.47 3.58
C TRP A 41 12.02 10.20 4.87
N LEU A 42 11.33 11.30 5.21
CA LEU A 42 11.57 12.04 6.45
C LEU A 42 11.20 11.20 7.68
N LEU A 43 10.04 10.54 7.68
CA LEU A 43 9.60 9.66 8.78
C LEU A 43 10.49 8.41 8.96
N GLN A 44 11.15 7.96 7.89
CA GLN A 44 12.07 6.84 7.91
C GLN A 44 13.48 7.26 8.35
N THR A 45 13.92 8.49 8.06
CA THR A 45 15.28 8.97 8.35
C THR A 45 15.44 9.57 9.75
N PHE A 46 14.37 10.18 10.30
CA PHE A 46 14.43 10.93 11.55
C PHE A 46 13.72 10.21 12.72
N ASP A 47 14.31 10.34 13.90
CA ASP A 47 13.67 10.05 15.19
C ASP A 47 12.80 11.25 15.66
N PHE A 48 11.93 11.05 16.66
CA PHE A 48 11.19 12.14 17.33
C PHE A 48 12.10 13.24 17.92
N ARG A 49 13.38 12.92 18.17
CA ARG A 49 14.40 13.86 18.63
C ARG A 49 15.21 14.52 17.49
N PHE A 50 14.79 14.36 16.22
CA PHE A 50 15.47 14.88 15.01
C PHE A 50 16.94 14.45 14.85
N ASN A 51 17.32 13.32 15.45
CA ASN A 51 18.60 12.69 15.15
C ASN A 51 18.46 11.80 13.90
N MET A 52 19.52 11.75 13.10
CA MET A 52 19.60 10.87 11.94
C MET A 52 19.85 9.44 12.43
N VAL A 53 18.95 8.51 12.08
CA VAL A 53 18.99 7.13 12.53
C VAL A 53 19.50 6.24 11.40
N GLU A 54 20.69 5.66 11.56
CA GLU A 54 21.28 4.74 10.56
C GLU A 54 20.68 3.33 10.65
N ASN A 55 20.28 2.90 11.84
CA ASN A 55 19.62 1.62 12.08
C ASN A 55 18.13 1.87 12.27
N GLY A 56 17.31 1.61 11.24
CA GLY A 56 15.88 1.97 11.18
C GLY A 56 14.98 1.49 12.32
N GLU A 57 15.50 0.82 13.34
CA GLU A 57 14.85 0.43 14.59
C GLU A 57 14.41 1.63 15.46
N GLY A 58 15.04 2.80 15.28
CA GLY A 58 14.71 4.03 16.00
C GLY A 58 13.85 5.03 15.23
N SER A 59 13.51 4.77 13.97
CA SER A 59 12.81 5.77 13.14
C SER A 59 11.38 6.00 13.65
N MET A 60 10.82 7.21 13.45
CA MET A 60 9.40 7.49 13.75
C MET A 60 8.46 6.45 13.13
N MET A 61 8.82 5.95 11.94
CA MET A 61 8.10 4.89 11.24
C MET A 61 8.11 3.55 12.01
N ALA A 62 9.21 3.20 12.68
CA ALA A 62 9.31 1.99 13.51
C ALA A 62 8.44 2.10 14.77
N TRP A 63 8.35 3.29 15.36
CA TRP A 63 7.43 3.53 16.47
C TRP A 63 5.97 3.39 16.04
N VAL A 64 5.58 3.99 14.92
CA VAL A 64 4.23 3.84 14.35
C VAL A 64 3.95 2.36 14.04
N ALA A 65 4.91 1.66 13.45
CA ALA A 65 4.80 0.23 13.18
C ALA A 65 4.66 -0.60 14.46
N GLY A 66 5.33 -0.24 15.55
CA GLY A 66 5.17 -0.87 16.87
C GLY A 66 3.77 -0.71 17.45
N VAL A 67 3.10 0.42 17.20
CA VAL A 67 1.69 0.63 17.59
C VAL A 67 0.75 -0.27 16.80
N PHE A 68 1.05 -0.54 15.53
CA PHE A 68 0.26 -1.43 14.67
C PHE A 68 0.66 -2.91 14.78
N ALA A 69 1.85 -3.25 15.29
CA ALA A 69 2.32 -4.61 15.54
C ALA A 69 1.32 -5.54 16.28
N PRO A 70 0.59 -5.11 17.35
CA PRO A 70 -0.40 -5.97 17.99
C PRO A 70 -1.55 -6.40 17.06
N LEU A 71 -1.84 -5.64 15.99
CA LEU A 71 -2.86 -6.01 15.01
C LEU A 71 -2.41 -7.16 14.11
N PHE A 72 -1.10 -7.32 13.90
CA PHE A 72 -0.49 -8.35 13.06
C PHE A 72 0.09 -9.54 13.84
N ARG A 73 0.24 -9.42 15.17
CA ARG A 73 0.52 -10.55 16.08
C ARG A 73 -0.32 -11.79 15.80
N PRO A 74 -1.64 -11.67 15.61
CA PRO A 74 -2.45 -12.87 15.57
C PRO A 74 -2.30 -13.56 14.18
N LEU A 75 -1.74 -12.87 13.17
CA LEU A 75 -1.32 -13.46 11.87
C LEU A 75 0.09 -14.08 11.91
N GLY A 76 0.75 -14.12 13.08
CA GLY A 76 2.16 -14.54 13.20
C GLY A 76 3.17 -13.53 12.64
N LEU A 77 2.74 -12.31 12.32
CA LEU A 77 3.55 -11.24 11.72
C LEU A 77 3.78 -10.08 12.71
N GLY A 78 3.97 -10.40 13.99
CA GLY A 78 4.02 -9.41 15.08
C GLY A 78 5.27 -8.52 15.15
N ASP A 79 6.16 -8.60 14.15
CA ASP A 79 7.38 -7.80 14.10
C ASP A 79 7.14 -6.42 13.51
N TRP A 80 7.71 -5.41 14.15
CA TRP A 80 7.68 -4.02 13.68
C TRP A 80 8.23 -3.88 12.25
N ARG A 81 9.21 -4.71 11.88
CA ARG A 81 9.86 -4.74 10.55
C ARG A 81 8.86 -5.04 9.41
N ILE A 82 7.93 -5.96 9.67
CA ILE A 82 6.91 -6.36 8.69
C ILE A 82 5.86 -5.25 8.55
N VAL A 83 5.51 -4.62 9.66
CA VAL A 83 4.55 -3.50 9.62
C VAL A 83 5.17 -2.28 8.95
N THR A 84 6.45 -1.99 9.16
CA THR A 84 7.16 -0.93 8.41
C THR A 84 7.21 -1.21 6.91
N SER A 85 7.37 -2.46 6.48
CA SER A 85 7.37 -2.81 5.05
C SER A 85 5.99 -2.66 4.42
N PHE A 86 4.90 -2.92 5.16
CA PHE A 86 3.56 -2.61 4.68
C PHE A 86 3.28 -1.11 4.57
N ILE A 87 3.81 -0.29 5.49
CA ILE A 87 3.65 1.18 5.43
C ILE A 87 4.42 1.76 4.22
N SER A 88 5.64 1.31 3.95
CA SER A 88 6.37 1.70 2.72
C SER A 88 5.66 1.21 1.46
N GLY A 89 5.03 0.04 1.54
CA GLY A 89 4.21 -0.54 0.48
C GLY A 89 3.08 0.34 -0.03
N PHE A 90 2.48 1.18 0.84
CA PHE A 90 1.36 2.07 0.49
C PHE A 90 1.71 3.09 -0.62
N LEU A 91 2.99 3.43 -0.78
CA LEU A 91 3.47 4.23 -1.90
C LEU A 91 3.63 3.39 -3.16
N ALA A 92 4.36 2.28 -3.05
CA ALA A 92 4.69 1.38 -4.14
C ALA A 92 4.75 -0.07 -3.61
N LYS A 93 3.94 -0.97 -4.19
CA LYS A 93 3.88 -2.37 -3.72
C LYS A 93 5.21 -3.11 -3.83
N GLU A 94 6.09 -2.69 -4.75
CA GLU A 94 7.45 -3.21 -4.91
C GLU A 94 8.37 -2.83 -3.74
N SER A 95 8.09 -1.71 -3.07
CA SER A 95 8.88 -1.23 -1.92
C SER A 95 8.78 -2.16 -0.71
N VAL A 96 7.71 -2.97 -0.61
CA VAL A 96 7.57 -3.98 0.44
C VAL A 96 8.74 -4.97 0.40
N VAL A 97 9.09 -5.45 -0.80
CA VAL A 97 10.16 -6.45 -0.97
C VAL A 97 11.52 -5.80 -0.66
N ALA A 98 11.77 -4.60 -1.19
CA ALA A 98 13.02 -3.87 -0.94
C ALA A 98 13.23 -3.56 0.54
N THR A 99 12.18 -3.15 1.27
CA THR A 99 12.29 -2.87 2.70
C THR A 99 12.48 -4.12 3.54
N MET A 100 11.95 -5.27 3.13
CA MET A 100 12.17 -6.54 3.82
C MET A 100 13.58 -7.11 3.62
N GLU A 101 14.17 -6.86 2.46
CA GLU A 101 15.56 -7.22 2.16
C GLU A 101 16.53 -6.34 2.98
N LEU A 102 16.31 -5.02 2.99
CA LEU A 102 17.10 -4.09 3.82
C LEU A 102 16.99 -4.40 5.31
N LEU A 103 15.79 -4.75 5.77
CA LEU A 103 15.53 -5.15 7.14
C LEU A 103 15.74 -6.65 7.35
N GLY A 104 16.41 -7.43 6.50
CA GLY A 104 16.76 -8.83 6.80
C GLY A 104 15.66 -9.71 7.44
N VAL A 105 14.40 -9.57 6.99
CA VAL A 105 13.26 -10.37 7.50
C VAL A 105 13.14 -11.70 6.76
N THR A 106 13.84 -11.83 5.64
CA THR A 106 13.80 -12.99 4.73
C THR A 106 14.14 -14.32 5.41
N GLU A 107 15.03 -14.31 6.42
CA GLU A 107 15.43 -15.53 7.14
C GLU A 107 14.43 -15.97 8.21
N SER A 108 13.56 -15.06 8.68
CA SER A 108 12.55 -15.34 9.72
C SER A 108 11.20 -15.76 9.14
N LEU A 109 11.03 -15.71 7.82
CA LEU A 109 9.77 -16.05 7.14
C LEU A 109 9.64 -17.56 6.95
N THR A 110 8.75 -18.15 7.75
CA THR A 110 8.29 -19.51 7.54
C THR A 110 7.22 -19.58 6.45
N LYS A 111 7.07 -20.74 5.79
CA LYS A 111 6.04 -20.95 4.75
C LYS A 111 4.63 -20.57 5.26
N VAL A 112 4.36 -20.78 6.54
CA VAL A 112 3.07 -20.47 7.19
C VAL A 112 2.82 -18.96 7.29
N THR A 113 3.85 -18.15 7.51
CA THR A 113 3.74 -16.68 7.64
C THR A 113 3.80 -15.95 6.29
N ALA A 114 4.38 -16.57 5.26
CA ALA A 114 4.41 -16.01 3.91
C ALA A 114 3.02 -15.91 3.25
N VAL A 115 2.11 -16.87 3.52
CA VAL A 115 0.75 -16.89 2.96
C VAL A 115 -0.08 -15.65 3.36
N PRO A 116 -0.27 -15.33 4.66
CA PRO A 116 -1.01 -14.14 5.06
C PRO A 116 -0.34 -12.85 4.61
N MET A 117 1.00 -12.81 4.55
CA MET A 117 1.74 -11.65 4.04
C MET A 117 1.42 -11.37 2.57
N LEU A 118 1.42 -12.40 1.71
CA LEU A 118 1.08 -12.26 0.30
C LEU A 118 -0.38 -11.87 0.09
N LEU A 119 -1.31 -12.50 0.82
CA LEU A 119 -2.73 -12.15 0.76
C LEU A 119 -2.96 -10.69 1.16
N PHE A 120 -2.35 -10.26 2.26
CA PHE A 120 -2.45 -8.88 2.71
C PHE A 120 -1.87 -7.93 1.65
N SER A 121 -0.66 -8.21 1.16
CA SER A 121 0.01 -7.39 0.15
C SER A 121 -0.79 -7.26 -1.15
N LEU A 122 -1.51 -8.31 -1.59
CA LEU A 122 -2.38 -8.23 -2.78
C LEU A 122 -3.67 -7.44 -2.51
N LEU A 123 -4.37 -7.72 -1.40
CA LEU A 123 -5.73 -7.22 -1.16
C LEU A 123 -5.79 -5.84 -0.53
N TYR A 124 -4.77 -5.44 0.24
CA TYR A 124 -4.79 -4.14 0.90
C TYR A 124 -4.83 -2.99 -0.14
N THR A 125 -5.34 -1.86 0.34
CA THR A 125 -5.71 -0.65 -0.40
C THR A 125 -4.76 -0.28 -1.55
N PRO A 126 -5.29 0.09 -2.73
CA PRO A 126 -4.48 0.59 -3.82
C PRO A 126 -3.83 1.92 -3.42
N CYS A 127 -2.61 2.14 -3.93
CA CYS A 127 -1.67 3.21 -3.57
C CYS A 127 -2.29 4.63 -3.47
N VAL A 128 -1.52 5.56 -2.89
CA VAL A 128 -1.91 6.96 -2.65
C VAL A 128 -2.53 7.65 -3.88
N ALA A 129 -2.09 7.29 -5.09
CA ALA A 129 -2.65 7.80 -6.34
C ALA A 129 -4.13 7.42 -6.56
N ALA A 130 -4.51 6.17 -6.25
CA ALA A 130 -5.88 5.70 -6.37
C ALA A 130 -6.78 6.31 -5.29
N ILE A 131 -6.27 6.47 -4.07
CA ILE A 131 -7.00 7.19 -3.00
C ILE A 131 -7.23 8.65 -3.40
N GLY A 132 -6.25 9.27 -4.05
CA GLY A 132 -6.33 10.63 -4.57
C GLY A 132 -7.43 10.82 -5.61
N SER A 133 -7.66 9.85 -6.51
CA SER A 133 -8.78 9.90 -7.45
C SER A 133 -10.12 9.64 -6.76
N ILE A 134 -10.20 8.63 -5.88
CA ILE A 134 -11.43 8.31 -5.13
C ILE A 134 -11.91 9.50 -4.29
N ARG A 135 -10.98 10.21 -3.62
CA ARG A 135 -11.30 11.42 -2.85
C ARG A 135 -11.92 12.52 -3.71
N ARG A 136 -11.55 12.62 -4.99
CA ARG A 136 -12.09 13.64 -5.90
C ARG A 136 -13.48 13.28 -6.42
N GLU A 137 -13.73 12.00 -6.68
CA GLU A 137 -15.01 11.52 -7.24
C GLU A 137 -16.09 11.34 -6.17
N LEU A 138 -15.75 10.74 -5.03
CA LEU A 138 -16.71 10.35 -3.99
C LEU A 138 -16.62 11.24 -2.74
N GLY A 139 -15.62 12.11 -2.65
CA GLY A 139 -15.37 12.96 -1.49
C GLY A 139 -14.47 12.31 -0.43
N GLY A 140 -13.84 13.13 0.41
CA GLY A 140 -12.80 12.69 1.35
C GLY A 140 -13.26 11.72 2.43
N ARG A 141 -14.51 11.84 2.91
CA ARG A 141 -15.06 10.93 3.92
C ARG A 141 -15.27 9.52 3.36
N TRP A 142 -15.78 9.43 2.13
CA TRP A 142 -16.00 8.18 1.43
C TRP A 142 -14.71 7.50 1.02
N ALA A 143 -13.69 8.28 0.62
CA ALA A 143 -12.37 7.73 0.36
C ALA A 143 -11.79 7.04 1.60
N VAL A 144 -11.85 7.68 2.77
CA VAL A 144 -11.38 7.08 4.03
C VAL A 144 -12.19 5.83 4.38
N TYR A 145 -13.52 5.86 4.18
CA TYR A 145 -14.38 4.69 4.42
C TYR A 145 -13.97 3.48 3.56
N VAL A 146 -13.73 3.69 2.25
CA VAL A 146 -13.30 2.64 1.32
C VAL A 146 -11.94 2.08 1.72
N VAL A 147 -10.99 2.94 2.09
CA VAL A 147 -9.65 2.52 2.53
C VAL A 147 -9.73 1.63 3.77
N ILE A 148 -10.46 2.07 4.80
CA ILE A 148 -10.61 1.32 6.05
C ILE A 148 -11.32 0.00 5.79
N PHE A 149 -12.43 0.03 5.05
CA PHE A 149 -13.18 -1.18 4.70
C PHE A 149 -12.28 -2.19 3.99
N GLN A 150 -11.46 -1.76 3.03
CA GLN A 150 -10.57 -2.64 2.29
C GLN A 150 -9.42 -3.19 3.14
N CYS A 151 -8.86 -2.39 4.06
CA CYS A 151 -7.88 -2.87 5.05
C CYS A 151 -8.48 -3.93 5.98
N VAL A 152 -9.72 -3.76 6.43
CA VAL A 152 -10.42 -4.73 7.28
C VAL A 152 -10.67 -6.04 6.53
N VAL A 153 -11.14 -5.96 5.28
CA VAL A 153 -11.34 -7.14 4.44
C VAL A 153 -10.01 -7.86 4.19
N ALA A 154 -8.95 -7.12 3.85
CA ALA A 154 -7.62 -7.70 3.63
C ALA A 154 -7.09 -8.39 4.91
N TRP A 155 -7.27 -7.77 6.08
CA TRP A 155 -6.90 -8.36 7.36
C TRP A 155 -7.69 -9.64 7.66
N ALA A 156 -9.00 -9.65 7.42
CA ALA A 156 -9.84 -10.83 7.64
C ALA A 156 -9.49 -11.98 6.68
N VAL A 157 -9.22 -11.71 5.41
CA VAL A 157 -8.79 -12.74 4.45
C VAL A 157 -7.42 -13.28 4.82
N SER A 158 -6.51 -12.42 5.24
CA SER A 158 -5.16 -12.84 5.67
C SER A 158 -5.21 -13.67 6.95
N TRP A 159 -6.12 -13.33 7.88
CA TRP A 159 -6.42 -14.11 9.07
C TRP A 159 -6.83 -15.54 8.72
N ILE A 160 -7.81 -15.67 7.82
CA ILE A 160 -8.31 -16.97 7.35
C ILE A 160 -7.17 -17.74 6.65
N GLY A 161 -6.37 -17.06 5.83
CA GLY A 161 -5.21 -17.64 5.17
C GLY A 161 -4.16 -18.18 6.15
N TYR A 162 -3.90 -17.47 7.26
CA TYR A 162 -3.00 -17.94 8.31
C TYR A 162 -3.53 -19.20 9.00
N LEU A 163 -4.83 -19.24 9.33
CA LEU A 163 -5.47 -20.42 9.93
C LEU A 163 -5.41 -21.65 9.00
N ILE A 164 -5.66 -21.45 7.71
CA ILE A 164 -5.57 -22.52 6.71
C ILE A 164 -4.12 -22.99 6.56
N ALA A 165 -3.16 -22.06 6.50
CA ALA A 165 -1.75 -22.40 6.40
C ALA A 165 -1.27 -23.21 7.61
N GLN A 166 -1.70 -22.85 8.82
CA GLN A 166 -1.39 -23.60 10.05
C GLN A 166 -2.04 -24.99 10.09
N ALA A 167 -3.20 -25.15 9.47
CA ALA A 167 -3.88 -26.45 9.41
C ALA A 167 -3.28 -27.41 8.37
N LEU A 168 -2.54 -26.89 7.37
CA LEU A 168 -2.08 -27.65 6.21
C LEU A 168 -0.57 -27.93 6.18
N LEU A 169 0.23 -27.12 6.90
CA LEU A 169 1.70 -27.17 6.97
C LEU A 169 2.18 -27.35 8.41
#